data_AF-A0A9D1HE97-F1
#
_entry.id   AF-A0A9D1HE97-F1
#
_cell.length_a   1.000
_cell.length_b   1.000
_cell.length_c   1.000
_cell.angle_alpha   90.00
_cell.angle_beta   90.00
_cell.angle_gamma   90.00
#
_symmetry.space_group_name_H-M   'P 1'
#
loop_
_entity.id
_entity.type
_entity.pdbx_description
1 polymer ?
#
loop_
_entity_poly.entity_id
_entity_poly.type
_entity_poly.pdbx_seq_one_letter_code
_entity_poly.pdbx_strand_id
1 'polypeptide(L)'
;MNEEVKSVEKTENKELKMKATVMARPRKPKEVIIFILMILVILSVIVPFVNVLNVSTLILGMPVLMFWSIMIIPIVTLILILAYKWEVH
;
A
#
# COMPACT_ATOMS: atom_id res chain seq x y z
N MET A 1 -21.17 34.22 -29.46
CA MET A 1 -20.21 34.40 -28.36
C MET A 1 -20.59 33.67 -27.06
N ASN A 2 -21.71 32.93 -26.98
CA ASN A 2 -22.07 32.14 -25.78
C ASN A 2 -21.96 30.62 -25.99
N GLU A 3 -21.95 30.14 -27.24
CA GLU A 3 -21.85 28.70 -27.53
C GLU A 3 -20.40 28.19 -27.49
N GLU A 4 -19.44 29.01 -27.92
CA GLU A 4 -18.00 28.67 -27.84
C GLU A 4 -17.48 28.65 -26.41
N VAL A 5 -17.97 29.53 -25.53
CA VAL A 5 -17.57 29.53 -24.10
C VAL A 5 -18.08 28.26 -23.41
N LYS A 6 -19.28 27.79 -23.77
CA LYS A 6 -19.87 26.56 -23.23
C LYS A 6 -19.18 25.29 -23.74
N SER A 7 -18.62 25.30 -24.95
CA SER A 7 -17.86 24.18 -25.49
C SER A 7 -16.44 24.11 -24.91
N VAL A 8 -15.80 25.26 -24.65
CA VAL A 8 -14.50 25.35 -23.98
C VAL A 8 -14.61 24.89 -22.52
N GLU A 9 -15.60 25.37 -21.76
CA GLU A 9 -15.83 24.96 -20.36
C GLU A 9 -16.14 23.45 -20.23
N LYS A 10 -16.89 22.88 -21.19
CA LYS A 10 -17.19 21.45 -21.24
C LYS A 10 -15.97 20.59 -21.63
N THR A 11 -15.02 21.16 -22.35
CA THR A 11 -13.77 20.49 -22.76
C THR A 11 -12.76 20.51 -21.62
N GLU A 12 -12.63 21.63 -20.91
CA GLU A 12 -11.78 21.77 -19.72
C GLU A 12 -12.22 20.81 -18.59
N ASN A 13 -13.53 20.65 -18.40
CA ASN A 13 -14.08 19.72 -17.40
C ASN A 13 -13.88 18.24 -17.76
N LYS A 14 -13.69 17.91 -19.05
CA LYS A 14 -13.42 16.54 -19.51
C LYS A 14 -11.96 16.12 -19.32
N GLU A 15 -11.02 17.04 -19.45
CA GLU A 15 -9.59 16.74 -19.30
C GLU A 15 -9.14 16.68 -17.83
N LEU A 16 -9.86 17.34 -16.93
CA LEU A 16 -9.67 17.20 -15.47
C LEU A 16 -10.32 15.95 -14.87
N LYS A 17 -10.93 15.07 -15.69
CA LYS A 17 -10.97 13.65 -15.36
C LYS A 17 -9.60 13.04 -15.62
N MET A 18 -8.60 13.56 -14.91
CA MET A 18 -7.47 12.73 -14.51
C MET A 18 -8.09 11.45 -14.03
N LYS A 19 -7.76 10.34 -14.70
CA LYS A 19 -8.11 8.98 -14.30
C LYS A 19 -7.78 8.92 -12.83
N ALA A 20 -8.80 9.14 -11.99
CA ALA A 20 -8.71 9.05 -10.55
C ALA A 20 -8.00 7.74 -10.37
N THR A 21 -6.79 7.78 -9.78
CA THR A 21 -6.01 6.62 -9.40
C THR A 21 -7.03 5.57 -8.99
N VAL A 22 -7.35 4.66 -9.93
CA VAL A 22 -8.37 3.65 -9.69
C VAL A 22 -7.56 2.69 -8.87
N MET A 23 -7.43 3.02 -7.58
CA MET A 23 -7.04 2.08 -6.57
C MET A 23 -8.05 0.97 -6.79
N ALA A 24 -7.59 -0.09 -7.46
CA ALA A 24 -8.41 -1.18 -7.91
C ALA A 24 -9.00 -1.75 -6.65
N ARG A 25 -10.20 -1.25 -6.30
CA ARG A 25 -10.85 -1.59 -5.05
C ARG A 25 -10.98 -3.09 -5.09
N PRO A 26 -10.42 -3.83 -4.12
CA PRO A 26 -10.51 -5.28 -4.12
C PRO A 26 -11.99 -5.64 -4.20
N ARG A 27 -12.41 -6.24 -5.32
CA ARG A 27 -13.82 -6.53 -5.62
C ARG A 27 -14.23 -7.85 -4.99
N LYS A 28 -13.26 -8.73 -4.71
CA LYS A 28 -13.46 -10.05 -4.12
C LYS A 28 -12.94 -10.08 -2.67
N PRO A 29 -13.58 -10.83 -1.78
CA PRO A 29 -13.15 -10.96 -0.38
C PRO A 29 -11.71 -11.48 -0.25
N LYS A 30 -11.26 -12.33 -1.19
CA LYS A 30 -9.88 -12.84 -1.24
C LYS A 30 -8.83 -11.75 -1.50
N GLU A 31 -9.16 -10.80 -2.37
CA GLU A 31 -8.30 -9.64 -2.69
C GLU A 31 -8.21 -8.70 -1.48
N VAL A 32 -9.31 -8.51 -0.75
CA VAL A 32 -9.34 -7.72 0.49
C VAL A 32 -8.42 -8.33 1.54
N ILE A 33 -8.44 -9.65 1.71
CA ILE A 33 -7.58 -10.35 2.68
C ILE A 33 -6.10 -10.11 2.34
N ILE A 34 -5.68 -10.31 1.09
CA ILE A 34 -4.29 -10.08 0.68
C ILE A 34 -3.90 -8.60 0.83
N PHE A 35 -4.81 -7.69 0.49
CA PHE A 35 -4.58 -6.24 0.65
C PHE A 35 -4.38 -5.85 2.12
N ILE A 36 -5.20 -6.38 3.04
CA ILE A 36 -5.04 -6.18 4.49
C ILE A 36 -3.71 -6.78 4.98
N LEU A 37 -3.34 -7.99 4.52
CA LEU A 37 -2.07 -8.61 4.88
C LEU A 37 -0.87 -7.76 4.43
N MET A 38 -0.92 -7.21 3.21
CA MET A 38 0.11 -6.29 2.71
C MET A 38 0.20 -5.01 3.54
N ILE A 39 -0.94 -4.41 3.91
CA ILE A 39 -0.97 -3.23 4.77
C ILE A 39 -0.39 -3.55 6.16
N LEU A 40 -0.71 -4.70 6.74
CA LEU A 40 -0.19 -5.11 8.03
C LEU A 40 1.34 -5.26 8.01
N VAL A 41 1.90 -5.83 6.93
CA VAL A 41 3.35 -5.91 6.77
C VAL A 41 3.97 -4.51 6.70
N ILE A 42 3.39 -3.60 5.92
CA ILE A 42 3.88 -2.22 5.81
C ILE A 42 3.83 -1.51 7.17
N LEU A 43 2.72 -1.63 7.90
CA LEU A 43 2.60 -1.05 9.24
C LEU A 43 3.63 -1.65 10.21
N SER A 44 3.85 -2.96 10.14
CA SER A 44 4.85 -3.65 10.96
C SER A 44 6.28 -3.16 10.71
N VAL A 45 6.60 -2.67 9.51
CA VAL A 45 7.90 -2.06 9.17
C VAL A 45 8.02 -0.64 9.72
N ILE A 46 6.91 0.11 9.81
CA ILE A 46 6.89 1.50 10.26
C ILE A 46 6.89 1.62 11.80
N VAL A 47 6.21 0.69 12.50
CA VAL A 47 6.15 0.65 13.97
C VAL A 47 7.51 0.70 14.67
N PRO A 48 8.55 -0.04 14.25
CA PRO A 48 9.84 0.07 14.92
C PRO A 48 10.49 1.45 14.78
N PHE A 49 10.24 2.16 13.68
CA PHE A 49 10.80 3.49 13.42
C PHE A 49 10.34 4.55 14.43
N VAL A 50 9.11 4.46 14.91
CA VAL A 50 8.60 5.39 15.93
C VAL A 50 9.21 5.14 17.32
N ASN A 51 9.80 3.97 17.54
CA ASN A 51 10.30 3.54 18.85
C ASN A 51 11.84 3.58 18.98
N VAL A 52 12.56 3.94 17.90
CA VAL A 52 14.05 4.04 17.87
C VAL A 52 14.56 5.27 18.64
N LEU A 53 13.69 6.24 18.94
CA LEU A 53 14.04 7.44 19.71
C LEU A 53 14.23 7.16 21.22
N ASN A 54 13.96 5.95 21.68
CA ASN A 54 14.15 5.55 23.08
C ASN A 54 15.47 4.76 23.25
N VAL A 55 16.34 5.22 24.15
CA VAL A 55 17.73 4.73 24.30
C VAL A 55 17.82 3.23 24.58
N SER A 56 16.88 2.68 25.36
CA SER A 56 16.81 1.23 25.64
C SER A 56 16.50 0.39 24.41
N THR A 57 15.75 0.94 23.45
CA THR A 57 15.45 0.30 22.17
C THR A 57 16.66 0.34 21.24
N LEU A 58 17.66 1.19 21.48
CA LEU A 58 18.80 1.31 20.56
C LEU A 58 19.82 0.18 20.74
N ILE A 59 20.03 -0.29 21.98
CA ILE A 59 21.00 -1.35 22.29
C ILE A 59 20.40 -2.75 22.07
N LEU A 60 19.17 -2.98 22.53
CA LEU A 60 18.49 -4.28 22.36
C LEU A 60 17.63 -4.33 21.10
N GLY A 61 17.07 -3.20 20.70
CA GLY A 61 16.20 -3.14 19.52
C GLY A 61 16.98 -3.21 18.21
N MET A 62 18.21 -2.69 18.09
CA MET A 62 19.01 -2.83 16.86
C MET A 62 19.14 -4.30 16.39
N PRO A 63 19.60 -5.26 17.23
CA PRO A 63 19.59 -6.68 16.86
C PRO A 63 18.19 -7.21 16.52
N VAL A 64 17.18 -6.84 17.31
CA VAL A 64 15.79 -7.28 17.10
C VAL A 64 15.24 -6.76 15.76
N LEU A 65 15.56 -5.53 15.35
CA LEU A 65 15.18 -4.94 14.07
C LEU A 65 15.86 -5.63 12.89
N MET A 66 17.11 -6.05 13.06
CA MET A 66 17.82 -6.84 12.05
C MET A 66 17.16 -8.21 11.85
N PHE A 67 16.87 -8.93 12.94
CA PHE A 67 16.12 -10.18 12.85
C PHE A 67 14.71 -9.98 12.27
N TRP A 68 14.02 -8.91 12.67
CA TRP A 68 12.70 -8.56 12.15
C TRP A 68 12.72 -8.32 10.64
N SER A 69 13.74 -7.60 10.15
CA SER A 69 13.93 -7.32 8.73
C SER A 69 14.21 -8.59 7.92
N ILE A 70 14.98 -9.53 8.47
CA ILE A 70 15.23 -10.83 7.84
C ILE A 70 13.94 -11.65 7.77
N MET A 71 13.12 -11.63 8.82
CA MET A 71 11.87 -12.38 8.91
C MET A 71 10.75 -11.83 8.01
N ILE A 72 10.81 -10.55 7.63
CA ILE A 72 9.87 -9.96 6.67
C ILE A 72 9.96 -10.62 5.29
N ILE A 73 11.16 -11.00 4.85
CA ILE A 73 11.38 -11.59 3.52
C ILE A 73 10.55 -12.87 3.34
N PRO A 74 10.66 -13.92 4.18
CA PRO A 74 9.86 -15.12 4.02
C PRO A 74 8.35 -14.86 4.22
N ILE A 75 7.96 -13.90 5.07
CA ILE A 75 6.55 -13.52 5.26
C ILE A 75 5.97 -12.94 3.97
N VAL A 76 6.65 -11.99 3.35
CA VAL A 76 6.22 -11.38 2.07
C VAL A 76 6.18 -12.43 0.97
N THR A 77 7.18 -13.31 0.90
CA THR A 77 7.19 -14.42 -0.06
C THR A 77 5.99 -15.35 0.13
N LEU A 78 5.63 -15.69 1.36
CA LEU A 78 4.43 -16.49 1.66
C LEU A 78 3.13 -15.80 1.22
N ILE A 79 3.00 -14.49 1.46
CA ILE A 79 1.83 -13.71 1.04
C ILE A 79 1.72 -13.70 -0.49
N LEU A 80 2.84 -13.53 -1.20
CA LEU A 80 2.88 -13.57 -2.66
C LEU A 80 2.52 -14.94 -3.22
N ILE A 81 3.03 -16.03 -2.62
CA ILE A 81 2.65 -17.40 -2.99
C ILE A 81 1.14 -17.62 -2.79
N LEU A 82 0.60 -17.14 -1.67
CA LEU A 82 -0.83 -17.23 -1.37
C LEU A 82 -1.66 -16.44 -2.39
N ALA A 83 -1.20 -15.24 -2.75
CA ALA A 83 -1.84 -14.39 -3.75
C ALA A 83 -1.83 -15.06 -5.14
N TYR A 84 -0.70 -15.65 -5.53
CA TYR A 84 -0.56 -16.39 -6.78
C TYR A 84 -1.47 -17.62 -6.81
N LYS A 85 -1.50 -18.40 -5.72
CA LYS A 85 -2.37 -19.59 -5.60
C LYS A 85 -3.86 -19.25 -5.62
N TRP A 86 -4.24 -18.04 -5.23
CA TRP A 86 -5.61 -17.54 -5.29
C TRP A 86 -5.94 -16.77 -6.57
N GLU A 87 -5.03 -16.71 -7.54
CA GLU A 87 -5.19 -15.97 -8.81
C GLU A 87 -5.62 -14.52 -8.58
N VAL A 88 -5.17 -13.94 -7.46
CA VAL A 88 -5.39 -12.53 -7.14
C VAL A 88 -4.33 -11.74 -7.89
N HIS A 89 -4.76 -11.02 -8.92
CA HIS A 89 -3.94 -10.20 -9.81
C HIS A 89 -4.38 -8.74 -9.73
#